data_AF-H9EZ05-F1
#
_entry.id   AF-H9EZ05-F1
#
_cell.length_a   1.000
_cell.length_b   1.000
_cell.length_c   1.000
_cell.angle_alpha   90.00
_cell.angle_beta   90.00
_cell.angle_gamma   90.00
#
_symmetry.space_group_name_H-M   'P 1'
#
loop_
_entity.id
_entity.type
_entity.pdbx_description
1 polymer ?
#
loop_
_entity_poly.entity_id
_entity_poly.type
_entity_poly.pdbx_seq_one_letter_code
_entity_poly.pdbx_strand_id
1 'polypeptide(L)'
;MAAQRGTPSSAVRVLEEALGMGLTAAGDARDTADAVAAEGAYYLEQVTITEASEDDYEYEEIPDDNFSIPEGEEDLAKAIQMAQEQATDTEILERKTVLPSKPAVPEVIEDFLCNFLIKMGMTRTLDCFQSEWYELIQKGVTELRTVGNVPDVYTQIMLLENENKNLKKDLKHYKQAADKAREDLLKIQKERDFHRMHHKRIVQEKNKLINDLKGLKLHYASYEPTIRVLHEKHHTLLKEKMLASLERDKVVGQISGLQEILKNVEIGR
;
A
#
# COMPACT_ATOMS: atom_id res chain seq x y z
N MET A 1 7.21 56.82 11.96
CA MET A 1 5.83 56.38 11.67
C MET A 1 5.78 54.87 12.01
N ALA A 2 5.66 54.45 13.26
CA ALA A 2 4.50 54.48 14.17
C ALA A 2 3.28 53.68 13.67
N ALA A 3 3.04 52.51 14.29
CA ALA A 3 1.78 51.82 14.65
C ALA A 3 1.96 50.28 14.52
N GLN A 4 2.14 49.49 15.59
CA GLN A 4 1.17 49.01 16.62
C GLN A 4 -0.02 48.24 16.01
N ARG A 5 -0.54 47.11 16.52
CA ARG A 5 -0.50 46.42 17.82
C ARG A 5 -1.25 45.07 17.67
N GLY A 6 -1.04 44.09 18.54
CA GLY A 6 -2.04 43.02 18.76
C GLY A 6 -1.54 41.72 19.42
N THR A 7 -1.35 41.74 20.75
CA THR A 7 -1.22 40.60 21.70
C THR A 7 -2.54 39.77 21.85
N PRO A 8 -2.69 38.65 22.61
CA PRO A 8 -1.87 38.13 23.73
C PRO A 8 -1.78 36.58 23.95
N SER A 9 -1.08 36.20 25.04
CA SER A 9 -1.33 35.05 25.96
C SER A 9 -0.91 33.64 25.52
N SER A 10 0.12 33.04 26.12
CA SER A 10 0.16 32.42 27.47
C SER A 10 -0.76 31.20 27.61
N ALA A 11 -0.19 30.01 27.33
CA ALA A 11 -0.77 28.73 27.78
C ALA A 11 0.24 27.57 27.94
N VAL A 12 1.48 27.65 27.42
CA VAL A 12 2.37 26.46 27.35
C VAL A 12 3.63 26.56 28.22
N ARG A 13 3.81 27.64 29.00
CA ARG A 13 4.97 27.80 29.92
C ARG A 13 4.63 27.69 31.41
N VAL A 14 3.46 27.17 31.78
CA VAL A 14 2.98 27.15 33.17
C VAL A 14 2.79 25.73 33.75
N LEU A 15 3.25 24.67 33.08
CA LEU A 15 3.05 23.29 33.57
C LEU A 15 4.31 22.46 33.79
N GLU A 16 5.49 23.07 33.91
CA GLU A 16 6.70 22.37 34.37
C GLU A 16 7.33 22.95 35.65
N GLU A 17 6.78 24.02 36.22
CA GLU A 17 7.31 24.69 37.42
C GLU A 17 6.52 24.41 38.71
N ALA A 18 5.65 23.38 38.72
CA ALA A 18 4.73 23.12 39.84
C ALA A 18 5.07 21.90 40.72
N LEU A 19 6.24 21.27 40.58
CA LEU A 19 6.68 20.19 41.48
C LEU A 19 8.10 20.44 41.99
N GLY A 20 8.27 21.58 42.66
CA GLY A 20 9.42 21.84 43.53
C GLY A 20 9.32 21.05 44.83
N MET A 21 10.17 20.04 44.98
CA MET A 21 10.62 19.50 46.26
C MET A 21 12.15 19.45 46.21
N GLY A 22 12.79 20.58 46.51
CA GLY A 22 14.21 20.63 46.79
C GLY A 22 14.47 20.27 48.25
N LEU A 23 15.64 19.68 48.56
CA LEU A 23 16.24 19.65 49.89
C LEU A 23 17.76 19.39 49.77
N THR A 24 18.51 20.48 49.91
CA THR A 24 19.73 20.65 50.73
C THR A 24 20.80 19.55 50.76
N ALA A 25 21.98 19.91 50.22
CA ALA A 25 23.26 19.37 50.64
C ALA A 25 23.60 19.87 52.06
N ALA A 26 23.89 18.95 52.98
CA ALA A 26 24.56 19.22 54.25
C ALA A 26 25.53 18.06 54.53
N GLY A 27 26.77 18.40 54.84
CA GLY A 27 27.83 17.46 55.20
C GLY A 27 27.86 17.09 56.69
N ASP A 28 28.86 16.26 56.96
CA ASP A 28 29.41 15.77 58.24
C ASP A 28 28.67 14.67 59.02
N ALA A 29 29.30 13.49 59.07
CA ALA A 29 29.76 12.90 60.34
C ALA A 29 30.74 11.74 60.10
N ARG A 30 31.82 11.77 60.89
CA ARG A 30 32.96 10.86 60.93
C ARG A 30 32.68 9.69 61.88
N ASP A 31 33.33 8.56 61.59
CA ASP A 31 33.76 7.46 62.47
C ASP A 31 32.73 6.67 63.30
N THR A 32 32.58 5.37 62.99
CA THR A 32 33.01 4.26 63.87
C THR A 32 33.04 2.92 63.13
N ALA A 33 34.07 2.15 63.44
CA ALA A 33 34.44 0.85 62.89
C ALA A 33 33.41 -0.26 63.20
N ASP A 34 33.28 -1.24 62.29
CA ASP A 34 33.70 -2.60 62.63
C ASP A 34 33.93 -3.47 61.40
N ALA A 35 34.96 -4.32 61.51
CA ALA A 35 35.44 -5.19 60.45
C ALA A 35 34.65 -6.51 60.43
N VAL A 36 34.12 -6.90 59.26
CA VAL A 36 33.99 -8.32 58.90
C VAL A 36 34.29 -8.47 57.41
N ALA A 37 35.46 -9.03 57.11
CA ALA A 37 35.78 -9.56 55.79
C ALA A 37 34.98 -10.84 55.55
N ALA A 38 34.21 -10.91 54.46
CA ALA A 38 34.03 -12.13 53.66
C ALA A 38 33.16 -11.86 52.42
N GLU A 39 33.72 -12.24 51.26
CA GLU A 39 33.08 -12.50 49.96
C GLU A 39 32.49 -11.33 49.15
N GLY A 40 33.24 -10.94 48.11
CA GLY A 40 32.69 -10.52 46.82
C GLY A 40 32.11 -9.11 46.77
N ALA A 41 32.97 -8.08 46.85
CA ALA A 41 32.58 -6.75 46.42
C ALA A 41 32.43 -6.73 44.89
N TYR A 42 31.21 -6.81 44.39
CA TYR A 42 30.90 -6.58 42.99
C TYR A 42 30.77 -5.07 42.76
N TYR A 43 31.53 -4.54 41.79
CA TYR A 43 31.39 -3.17 41.32
C TYR A 43 30.52 -3.18 40.06
N LEU A 44 29.40 -2.45 40.08
CA LEU A 44 28.60 -2.19 38.89
C LEU A 44 29.19 -0.97 38.18
N GLU A 45 29.81 -1.19 37.02
CA GLU A 45 30.25 -0.13 36.12
C GLU A 45 29.02 0.47 35.44
N GLN A 46 28.76 1.76 35.66
CA GLN A 46 27.67 2.47 35.02
C GLN A 46 28.06 2.78 33.57
N VAL A 47 27.69 1.89 32.65
CA VAL A 47 27.88 2.11 31.20
C VAL A 47 26.71 2.92 30.68
N THR A 48 26.94 4.20 30.41
CA THR A 48 26.02 5.05 29.64
C THR A 48 26.03 4.61 28.19
N ILE A 49 24.94 3.96 27.77
CA ILE A 49 24.65 3.75 26.35
C ILE A 49 24.37 5.13 25.78
N THR A 50 25.31 5.66 25.00
CA THR A 50 25.04 6.82 24.16
C THR A 50 24.10 6.36 23.07
N GLU A 51 22.82 6.70 23.19
CA GLU A 51 21.86 6.61 22.09
C GLU A 51 22.40 7.47 20.94
N ALA A 52 22.94 6.83 19.92
CA ALA A 52 23.34 7.49 18.71
C ALA A 52 22.06 7.94 17.99
N SER A 53 21.73 9.23 18.18
CA SER A 53 20.96 10.11 17.29
C SER A 53 20.22 9.41 16.15
N GLU A 54 18.92 9.22 16.34
CA GLU A 54 17.99 8.58 15.41
C GLU A 54 17.54 9.51 14.25
N ASP A 55 18.44 10.37 13.72
CA ASP A 55 18.02 11.50 12.85
C ASP A 55 18.84 11.71 11.55
N ASP A 56 19.61 10.73 11.10
CA ASP A 56 20.21 10.76 9.75
C ASP A 56 19.95 9.45 9.01
N TYR A 57 18.69 9.21 8.63
CA TYR A 57 18.35 8.11 7.72
C TYR A 57 18.51 8.58 6.27
N GLU A 58 19.68 8.33 5.70
CA GLU A 58 19.86 8.36 4.24
C GLU A 58 19.20 7.10 3.65
N TYR A 59 18.11 7.30 2.91
CA TYR A 59 17.37 6.23 2.26
C TYR A 59 18.24 5.59 1.17
N GLU A 60 18.67 4.35 1.38
CA GLU A 60 19.35 3.59 0.33
C GLU A 60 18.34 3.26 -0.79
N GLU A 61 18.59 3.79 -1.98
CA GLU A 61 17.82 3.54 -3.19
C GLU A 61 18.10 2.10 -3.65
N ILE A 62 17.24 1.17 -3.23
CA ILE A 62 17.31 -0.21 -3.71
C ILE A 62 17.05 -0.19 -5.23
N PRO A 63 17.91 -0.81 -6.06
CA PRO A 63 17.66 -0.95 -7.48
C PRO A 63 16.26 -1.52 -7.71
N ASP A 64 15.46 -0.89 -8.58
CA ASP A 64 14.22 -1.46 -9.11
C ASP A 64 14.61 -2.69 -9.95
N ASP A 65 14.95 -3.79 -9.28
CA ASP A 65 14.89 -5.10 -9.90
C ASP A 65 13.41 -5.36 -10.13
N ASN A 66 13.02 -5.07 -11.36
CA ASN A 66 11.77 -5.37 -12.01
C ASN A 66 11.57 -6.90 -12.04
N PHE A 67 11.45 -7.52 -10.86
CA PHE A 67 10.84 -8.83 -10.71
C PHE A 67 9.36 -8.61 -10.95
N SER A 68 8.99 -8.65 -12.24
CA SER A 68 7.65 -9.04 -12.65
C SER A 68 7.30 -10.30 -11.87
N ILE A 69 6.47 -10.13 -10.85
CA ILE A 69 5.81 -11.24 -10.17
C ILE A 69 5.14 -12.04 -11.30
N PRO A 70 5.40 -13.35 -11.43
CA PRO A 70 4.73 -14.16 -12.43
C PRO A 70 3.23 -14.01 -12.19
N GLU A 71 2.53 -13.45 -13.18
CA GLU A 71 1.08 -13.40 -13.25
C GLU A 71 0.57 -14.81 -12.93
N GLY A 72 0.03 -14.96 -11.72
CA GLY A 72 -0.63 -16.18 -11.32
C GLY A 72 -1.89 -16.31 -12.15
N GLU A 73 -1.86 -17.21 -13.14
CA GLU A 73 -2.99 -17.94 -13.72
C GLU A 73 -4.32 -17.16 -13.85
N GLU A 74 -4.29 -15.96 -14.44
CA GLU A 74 -5.44 -15.51 -15.23
C GLU A 74 -5.28 -16.13 -16.61
N ASP A 75 -5.95 -17.27 -16.82
CA ASP A 75 -5.91 -18.07 -18.03
C ASP A 75 -6.33 -17.21 -19.25
N LEU A 76 -5.34 -16.64 -19.95
CA LEU A 76 -5.49 -15.81 -21.16
C LEU A 76 -6.40 -16.48 -22.19
N ALA A 77 -6.40 -17.82 -22.24
CA ALA A 77 -7.29 -18.59 -23.11
C ALA A 77 -8.77 -18.37 -22.77
N LYS A 78 -9.11 -18.25 -21.48
CA LYS A 78 -10.48 -18.03 -21.00
C LYS A 78 -10.97 -16.61 -21.31
N ALA A 79 -10.08 -15.61 -21.21
CA ALA A 79 -10.39 -14.23 -21.61
C ALA A 79 -10.63 -14.11 -23.13
N ILE A 80 -9.79 -14.77 -23.94
CA ILE A 80 -9.95 -14.82 -25.40
C ILE A 80 -11.25 -15.55 -25.78
N GLN A 81 -11.56 -16.67 -25.11
CA GLN A 81 -12.79 -17.41 -25.35
C GLN A 81 -14.04 -16.58 -25.04
N MET A 82 -14.07 -15.88 -23.90
CA MET A 82 -15.20 -15.01 -23.54
C MET A 82 -15.37 -13.84 -24.53
N ALA A 83 -14.27 -13.25 -25.01
CA ALA A 83 -14.32 -12.18 -26.01
C ALA A 83 -14.85 -12.70 -27.36
N GLN A 84 -14.46 -13.91 -27.75
CA GLN A 84 -14.92 -14.53 -28.98
C GLN A 84 -16.40 -14.94 -28.91
N GLU A 85 -16.84 -15.48 -27.77
CA GLU A 85 -18.24 -15.83 -27.51
C GLU A 85 -19.14 -14.58 -27.57
N GLN A 86 -18.72 -13.48 -26.96
CA GLN A 86 -19.42 -12.19 -27.06
C GLN A 86 -19.49 -11.66 -28.49
N ALA A 87 -18.39 -11.77 -29.26
CA ALA A 87 -18.38 -11.36 -30.66
C ALA A 87 -19.34 -12.20 -31.50
N THR A 88 -19.40 -13.51 -31.28
CA THR A 88 -20.37 -14.39 -31.96
C THR A 88 -21.80 -14.09 -31.55
N ASP A 89 -22.08 -13.81 -30.27
CA ASP A 89 -23.42 -13.45 -29.81
C ASP A 89 -23.90 -12.12 -30.40
N THR A 90 -23.01 -11.13 -30.52
CA THR A 90 -23.33 -9.87 -31.20
C THR A 90 -23.62 -10.10 -32.69
N GLU A 91 -22.84 -10.94 -33.37
CA GLU A 91 -23.03 -11.23 -34.78
C GLU A 91 -24.34 -12.02 -35.04
N ILE A 92 -24.72 -12.91 -34.12
CA ILE A 92 -25.99 -13.65 -34.17
C ILE A 92 -27.18 -12.71 -33.93
N LEU A 93 -27.06 -11.75 -33.01
CA LEU A 93 -28.10 -10.74 -32.76
C LEU A 93 -28.31 -9.82 -33.97
N GLU A 94 -27.23 -9.40 -34.62
CA GLU A 94 -27.25 -8.55 -35.82
C GLU A 94 -27.85 -9.30 -37.02
N ARG A 95 -27.48 -10.58 -37.24
CA ARG A 95 -28.07 -11.39 -38.32
C ARG A 95 -29.55 -11.67 -38.12
N LYS A 96 -30.04 -11.76 -36.88
CA LYS A 96 -31.44 -12.09 -36.57
C LYS A 96 -32.40 -10.89 -36.65
N THR A 97 -31.89 -9.67 -36.79
CA THR A 97 -32.70 -8.43 -36.81
C THR A 97 -32.88 -7.80 -38.19
N VAL A 98 -32.37 -8.41 -39.27
CA VAL A 98 -32.59 -7.90 -40.63
C VAL A 98 -33.98 -8.30 -41.14
N LEU A 99 -35.00 -7.57 -40.69
CA LEU A 99 -36.26 -7.48 -41.42
C LEU A 99 -35.97 -6.72 -42.73
N PRO A 100 -36.41 -7.23 -43.91
CA PRO A 100 -36.32 -6.46 -45.13
C PRO A 100 -37.18 -5.21 -44.96
N SER A 101 -36.54 -4.04 -44.92
CA SER A 101 -37.26 -2.78 -44.87
C SER A 101 -38.13 -2.70 -46.11
N LYS A 102 -39.44 -2.53 -45.88
CA LYS A 102 -40.40 -2.26 -46.93
C LYS A 102 -39.88 -1.04 -47.71
N PRO A 103 -39.73 -1.09 -49.05
CA PRO A 103 -39.31 0.10 -49.78
C PRO A 103 -40.33 1.19 -49.49
N ALA A 104 -39.89 2.26 -48.85
CA ALA A 104 -40.68 3.48 -48.71
C ALA A 104 -40.96 3.94 -50.13
N VAL A 105 -42.20 3.79 -50.57
CA VAL A 105 -42.63 4.26 -51.88
C VAL A 105 -42.42 5.77 -51.87
N PRO A 106 -41.52 6.31 -52.69
CA PRO A 106 -41.20 7.72 -52.69
C PRO A 106 -42.44 8.52 -53.09
N GLU A 107 -42.75 9.57 -52.35
CA GLU A 107 -43.76 10.54 -52.76
C GLU A 107 -43.36 11.13 -54.12
N VAL A 108 -44.32 11.11 -55.04
CA VAL A 108 -44.15 11.60 -56.41
C VAL A 108 -44.00 13.12 -56.33
N ILE A 109 -43.10 13.71 -57.11
CA ILE A 109 -42.82 15.17 -57.13
C ILE A 109 -44.10 16.01 -57.27
N GLU A 110 -45.11 15.45 -57.93
CA GLU A 110 -46.48 15.98 -58.03
C GLU A 110 -47.12 16.22 -56.66
N ASP A 111 -47.02 15.27 -55.73
CA ASP A 111 -47.58 15.37 -54.38
C ASP A 111 -46.88 16.49 -53.59
N PHE A 112 -45.56 16.64 -53.74
CA PHE A 112 -44.82 17.73 -53.10
C PHE A 112 -45.30 19.10 -53.58
N LEU A 113 -45.40 19.29 -54.90
CA LEU A 113 -45.84 20.57 -55.49
C LEU A 113 -47.29 20.88 -55.15
N CYS A 114 -48.18 19.88 -55.20
CA CYS A 114 -49.57 20.05 -54.77
C CYS A 114 -49.65 20.41 -53.29
N ASN A 115 -48.97 19.67 -52.41
CA ASN A 115 -48.95 19.94 -50.98
C ASN A 115 -48.35 21.32 -50.64
N PHE A 116 -47.32 21.74 -51.37
CA PHE A 116 -46.72 23.07 -51.22
C PHE A 116 -47.69 24.19 -51.62
N LEU A 117 -48.31 24.10 -52.79
CA LEU A 117 -49.25 25.11 -53.30
C LEU A 117 -50.50 25.20 -52.42
N ILE A 118 -50.99 24.07 -51.90
CA ILE A 118 -52.09 23.99 -50.92
C ILE A 118 -51.69 24.68 -49.60
N LYS A 119 -50.53 24.32 -49.04
CA LYS A 119 -50.06 24.88 -47.75
C LYS A 119 -49.83 26.39 -47.80
N MET A 120 -49.42 26.92 -48.96
CA MET A 120 -49.20 28.34 -49.18
C MET A 120 -50.46 29.10 -49.65
N GLY A 121 -51.61 28.43 -49.77
CA GLY A 121 -52.89 29.05 -50.15
C GLY A 121 -52.97 29.52 -51.60
N MET A 122 -52.09 29.02 -52.48
CA MET A 122 -51.99 29.43 -53.88
C MET A 122 -52.93 28.62 -54.79
N THR A 123 -54.23 28.68 -54.52
CA THR A 123 -55.24 27.81 -55.16
C THR A 123 -55.37 28.01 -56.67
N ARG A 124 -55.24 29.25 -57.17
CA ARG A 124 -55.26 29.51 -58.62
C ARG A 124 -54.05 28.89 -59.33
N THR A 125 -52.87 28.97 -58.71
CA THR A 125 -51.65 28.38 -59.26
C THR A 125 -51.71 26.86 -59.22
N LEU A 126 -52.31 26.29 -58.17
CA LEU A 126 -52.59 24.86 -58.08
C LEU A 126 -53.52 24.40 -59.21
N ASP A 127 -54.64 25.10 -59.43
CA ASP A 127 -55.60 24.75 -60.49
C ASP A 127 -54.97 24.83 -61.88
N CYS A 128 -54.17 25.88 -62.15
CA CYS A 128 -53.41 26.00 -63.40
C CYS A 128 -52.40 24.86 -63.54
N PHE A 129 -51.61 24.60 -62.50
CA PHE A 129 -50.60 23.54 -62.48
C PHE A 129 -51.22 22.16 -62.73
N GLN A 130 -52.30 21.82 -62.03
CA GLN A 130 -53.01 20.54 -62.21
C GLN A 130 -53.57 20.42 -63.63
N SER A 131 -54.19 21.48 -64.16
CA SER A 131 -54.75 21.48 -65.51
C SER A 131 -53.67 21.25 -66.57
N GLU A 132 -52.55 21.98 -66.49
CA GLU A 132 -51.42 21.82 -67.41
C GLU A 132 -50.73 20.46 -67.26
N TRP A 133 -50.61 19.96 -66.03
CA TRP A 133 -50.00 18.67 -65.73
C TRP A 133 -50.82 17.50 -66.31
N TYR A 134 -52.14 17.50 -66.11
CA TYR A 134 -53.03 16.49 -66.69
C TYR A 134 -53.11 16.59 -68.22
N GLU A 135 -53.06 17.81 -68.78
CA GLU A 135 -53.01 18.02 -70.22
C GLU A 135 -51.69 17.48 -70.82
N LEU A 136 -50.56 17.66 -70.13
CA LEU A 136 -49.26 17.16 -70.53
C LEU A 136 -49.17 15.62 -70.46
N ILE A 137 -49.82 15.01 -69.45
CA ILE A 137 -49.98 13.55 -69.33
C ILE A 137 -50.84 13.01 -70.48
N GLN A 138 -51.99 13.64 -70.77
CA GLN A 138 -52.89 13.21 -71.85
C GLN A 138 -52.27 13.33 -73.24
N LYS A 139 -51.40 14.33 -73.45
CA LYS A 139 -50.65 14.52 -74.71
C LYS A 139 -49.48 13.53 -74.87
N GLY A 140 -49.21 12.67 -73.89
CA GLY A 140 -48.23 11.60 -74.00
C GLY A 140 -46.77 12.08 -74.06
N VAL A 141 -46.48 13.31 -73.60
CA VAL A 141 -45.13 13.93 -73.68
C VAL A 141 -44.20 13.45 -72.53
N THR A 142 -44.64 12.48 -71.71
CA THR A 142 -44.00 12.17 -70.44
C THR A 142 -42.92 11.09 -70.53
N GLU A 143 -41.74 11.44 -71.05
CA GLU A 143 -40.46 10.84 -70.61
C GLU A 143 -40.04 11.36 -69.21
N LEU A 144 -41.01 11.59 -68.31
CA LEU A 144 -40.76 12.07 -66.95
C LEU A 144 -40.82 10.95 -65.90
N ARG A 145 -40.98 9.69 -66.32
CA ARG A 145 -40.87 8.52 -65.42
C ARG A 145 -39.43 8.22 -64.97
N THR A 146 -38.45 8.93 -65.51
CA THR A 146 -37.01 8.72 -65.28
C THR A 146 -36.31 9.92 -64.65
N VAL A 147 -37.04 10.93 -64.16
CA VAL A 147 -36.43 11.92 -63.25
C VAL A 147 -36.34 11.25 -61.89
N GLY A 148 -35.21 10.58 -61.70
CA GLY A 148 -34.91 9.75 -60.55
C GLY A 148 -35.23 10.44 -59.24
N ASN A 149 -35.74 9.64 -58.31
CA ASN A 149 -36.00 9.98 -56.92
C ASN A 149 -34.95 10.96 -56.40
N VAL A 150 -35.32 12.23 -56.29
CA VAL A 150 -34.58 13.19 -55.51
C VAL A 150 -34.95 12.89 -54.07
N PRO A 151 -34.03 12.39 -53.22
CA PRO A 151 -34.32 12.25 -51.80
C PRO A 151 -34.73 13.62 -51.29
N ASP A 152 -35.91 13.71 -50.69
CA ASP A 152 -36.34 14.95 -50.07
C ASP A 152 -35.25 15.35 -49.07
N VAL A 153 -34.73 16.57 -49.22
CA VAL A 153 -33.74 17.18 -48.31
C VAL A 153 -34.21 17.01 -46.86
N TYR A 154 -35.53 16.99 -46.63
CA TYR A 154 -36.14 16.66 -45.34
C TYR A 154 -35.78 15.26 -44.80
N THR A 155 -35.82 14.22 -45.63
CA THR A 155 -35.48 12.85 -45.23
C THR A 155 -34.01 12.76 -44.86
N GLN A 156 -33.14 13.43 -45.61
CA GLN A 156 -31.71 13.50 -45.30
C GLN A 156 -31.46 14.26 -43.99
N ILE A 157 -32.16 15.37 -43.75
CA ILE A 157 -32.09 16.11 -42.48
C ILE A 157 -32.56 15.23 -41.31
N MET A 158 -33.66 14.49 -41.47
CA MET A 158 -34.18 13.60 -40.42
C MET A 158 -33.18 12.49 -40.07
N LEU A 159 -32.53 11.89 -41.08
CA LEU A 159 -31.48 10.88 -40.87
C LEU A 159 -30.27 11.48 -40.13
N LEU A 160 -29.79 12.65 -40.56
CA LEU A 160 -28.67 13.35 -39.92
C LEU A 160 -28.99 13.79 -38.48
N GLU A 161 -30.24 14.17 -38.21
CA GLU A 161 -30.70 14.49 -36.85
C GLU A 161 -30.72 13.24 -35.96
N ASN A 162 -31.16 12.10 -36.48
CA ASN A 162 -31.17 10.84 -35.76
C ASN A 162 -29.74 10.35 -35.49
N GLU A 163 -28.85 10.44 -36.48
CA GLU A 163 -27.44 10.13 -36.34
C GLU A 163 -26.77 11.04 -35.30
N ASN A 164 -27.02 12.36 -35.35
CA ASN A 164 -26.53 13.28 -34.33
C ASN A 164 -27.04 12.94 -32.92
N LYS A 165 -28.30 12.52 -32.79
CA LYS A 165 -28.85 12.08 -31.50
C LYS A 165 -28.14 10.81 -31.00
N ASN A 166 -27.85 9.86 -31.88
CA ASN A 166 -27.13 8.63 -31.53
C ASN A 166 -25.67 8.93 -31.17
N LEU A 167 -24.95 9.68 -31.99
CA LEU A 167 -23.57 10.10 -31.71
C LEU A 167 -23.45 10.85 -30.38
N LYS A 168 -24.43 11.71 -30.04
CA LYS A 168 -24.46 12.38 -28.74
C LYS A 168 -24.65 11.42 -27.57
N LYS A 169 -25.46 10.37 -27.72
CA LYS A 169 -25.63 9.32 -26.70
C LYS A 169 -24.34 8.53 -26.55
N ASP A 170 -23.74 8.10 -27.65
CA ASP A 170 -22.50 7.32 -27.63
C ASP A 170 -21.36 8.12 -27.00
N LEU A 171 -21.22 9.39 -27.37
CA LEU A 171 -20.25 10.29 -26.77
C LEU A 171 -20.44 10.41 -25.25
N LYS A 172 -21.69 10.49 -24.76
CA LYS A 172 -21.98 10.49 -23.33
C LYS A 172 -21.59 9.16 -22.67
N HIS A 173 -21.88 8.03 -23.31
CA HIS A 173 -21.50 6.71 -22.82
C HIS A 173 -19.98 6.53 -22.76
N TYR A 174 -19.24 6.92 -23.80
CA TYR A 174 -17.79 6.86 -23.81
C TYR A 174 -17.16 7.76 -22.76
N LYS A 175 -17.70 8.96 -22.53
CA LYS A 175 -17.24 9.83 -21.44
C LYS A 175 -17.41 9.17 -20.08
N GLN A 176 -18.59 8.60 -19.81
CA GLN A 176 -18.86 7.89 -18.56
C GLN A 176 -17.94 6.67 -18.37
N ALA A 177 -17.70 5.91 -19.43
CA ALA A 177 -16.79 4.77 -19.40
C ALA A 177 -15.33 5.21 -19.13
N ALA A 178 -14.88 6.29 -19.77
CA ALA A 178 -13.55 6.86 -19.54
C ALA A 178 -13.37 7.38 -18.11
N ASP A 179 -14.38 8.08 -17.57
CA ASP A 179 -14.36 8.56 -16.18
C ASP A 179 -14.30 7.40 -15.19
N LYS A 180 -15.11 6.35 -15.39
CA LYS A 180 -15.09 5.15 -14.56
C LYS A 180 -13.72 4.45 -14.63
N ALA A 181 -13.17 4.27 -15.84
CA ALA A 181 -11.85 3.66 -16.01
C ALA A 181 -10.74 4.47 -15.31
N ARG A 182 -10.83 5.81 -15.37
CA ARG A 182 -9.90 6.70 -14.66
C ARG A 182 -10.02 6.54 -13.13
N GLU A 183 -11.22 6.43 -12.59
CA GLU A 183 -11.44 6.19 -11.16
C GLU A 183 -10.90 4.83 -10.71
N ASP A 184 -11.15 3.78 -11.47
CA ASP A 184 -10.68 2.43 -11.14
C ASP A 184 -9.15 2.33 -11.24
N LEU A 185 -8.54 2.98 -12.24
CA LEU A 185 -7.08 3.11 -12.34
C LEU A 185 -6.49 3.79 -11.09
N LEU A 186 -7.11 4.87 -10.61
CA LEU A 186 -6.65 5.54 -9.39
C LEU A 186 -6.77 4.65 -8.14
N LYS A 187 -7.80 3.80 -8.04
CA LYS A 187 -7.92 2.83 -6.94
C LYS A 187 -6.82 1.78 -7.00
N ILE A 188 -6.57 1.20 -8.18
CA ILE A 188 -5.52 0.19 -8.39
C ILE A 188 -4.14 0.79 -8.09
N GLN A 189 -3.87 2.03 -8.51
CA GLN A 189 -2.62 2.70 -8.20
C GLN A 189 -2.41 2.86 -6.69
N LYS A 190 -3.45 3.28 -5.95
CA LYS A 190 -3.39 3.41 -4.49
C LYS A 190 -3.13 2.07 -3.81
N GLU A 191 -3.79 1.00 -4.25
CA GLU A 191 -3.59 -0.35 -3.70
C GLU A 191 -2.17 -0.86 -3.99
N ARG A 192 -1.70 -0.69 -5.22
CA ARG A 192 -0.31 -1.00 -5.61
C ARG A 192 0.68 -0.25 -4.74
N ASP A 193 0.47 1.06 -4.53
CA ASP A 193 1.37 1.90 -3.74
C ASP A 193 1.33 1.51 -2.25
N PHE A 194 0.16 1.14 -1.73
CA PHE A 194 -0.01 0.59 -0.39
C PHE A 194 0.79 -0.71 -0.22
N HIS A 195 0.64 -1.66 -1.15
CA HIS A 195 1.41 -2.91 -1.13
C HIS A 195 2.91 -2.67 -1.25
N ARG A 196 3.34 -1.76 -2.13
CA ARG A 196 4.77 -1.42 -2.30
C ARG A 196 5.35 -0.82 -1.02
N MET A 197 4.64 0.12 -0.39
CA MET A 197 5.03 0.71 0.90
C MET A 197 5.07 -0.33 2.02
N HIS A 198 4.05 -1.18 2.10
CA HIS A 198 3.96 -2.21 3.13
C HIS A 198 5.05 -3.27 2.99
N HIS A 199 5.32 -3.72 1.76
CA HIS A 199 6.41 -4.64 1.49
C HIS A 199 7.76 -4.05 1.91
N LYS A 200 8.04 -2.78 1.55
CA LYS A 200 9.26 -2.08 1.99
C LYS A 200 9.41 -2.07 3.51
N ARG A 201 8.34 -1.73 4.24
CA ARG A 201 8.34 -1.76 5.71
C ARG A 201 8.65 -3.16 6.26
N ILE A 202 7.95 -4.19 5.75
CA ILE A 202 8.16 -5.58 6.20
C ILE A 202 9.60 -6.02 5.96
N VAL A 203 10.19 -5.67 4.82
CA VAL A 203 11.58 -6.01 4.50
C VAL A 203 12.54 -5.36 5.50
N GLN A 204 12.31 -4.10 5.86
CA GLN A 204 13.10 -3.41 6.88
C GLN A 204 12.97 -4.08 8.26
N GLU A 205 11.75 -4.37 8.70
CA GLU A 205 11.48 -5.07 9.97
C GLU A 205 12.13 -6.47 10.00
N LYS A 206 12.00 -7.21 8.90
CA LYS A 206 12.66 -8.53 8.72
C LYS A 206 14.18 -8.40 8.85
N ASN A 207 14.79 -7.40 8.20
CA ASN A 207 16.23 -7.20 8.24
C ASN A 207 16.71 -6.83 9.64
N LYS A 208 15.95 -6.01 10.37
CA LYS A 208 16.21 -5.71 11.79
C LYS A 208 16.20 -6.99 12.63
N LEU A 209 15.15 -7.80 12.51
CA LEU A 209 15.04 -9.06 13.25
C LEU A 209 16.16 -10.05 12.90
N ILE A 210 16.58 -10.11 11.63
CA ILE A 210 17.72 -10.93 11.21
C ILE A 210 19.01 -10.48 11.90
N ASN A 211 19.23 -9.17 12.03
CA ASN A 211 20.42 -8.64 12.69
C ASN A 211 20.40 -8.91 14.20
N ASP A 212 19.25 -8.72 14.85
CA ASP A 212 19.07 -9.06 16.26
C ASP A 212 19.34 -10.55 16.52
N LEU A 213 18.82 -11.43 15.65
CA LEU A 213 19.05 -12.87 15.74
C LEU A 213 20.53 -13.24 15.55
N LYS A 214 21.25 -12.57 14.64
CA LYS A 214 22.69 -12.76 14.46
C LYS A 214 23.46 -12.36 15.72
N GLY A 215 23.14 -11.20 16.31
CA GLY A 215 23.75 -10.73 17.55
C GLY A 215 23.48 -11.70 18.71
N LEU A 216 22.24 -12.16 18.84
CA LEU A 216 21.86 -13.14 19.85
C LEU A 216 22.63 -14.46 19.68
N LYS A 217 22.72 -14.97 18.46
CA LYS A 217 23.49 -16.20 18.16
C LYS A 217 24.97 -16.04 18.53
N LEU A 218 25.57 -14.89 18.25
CA LEU A 218 26.96 -14.60 18.62
C LEU A 218 27.14 -14.59 20.14
N HIS A 219 26.21 -13.97 20.87
CA HIS A 219 26.21 -13.96 22.33
C HIS A 219 26.02 -15.36 22.93
N TYR A 220 25.14 -16.20 22.37
CA TYR A 220 25.02 -17.59 22.83
C TYR A 220 26.28 -18.43 22.53
N ALA A 221 26.95 -18.17 21.41
CA ALA A 221 28.19 -18.83 21.09
C ALA A 221 29.32 -18.49 22.08
N SER A 222 29.27 -17.33 22.74
CA SER A 222 30.26 -16.94 23.76
C SER A 222 30.04 -17.59 25.13
N TYR A 223 28.83 -18.09 25.42
CA TYR A 223 28.56 -18.81 26.66
C TYR A 223 29.28 -20.16 26.73
N GLU A 224 29.37 -20.89 25.62
CA GLU A 224 30.04 -22.19 25.56
C GLU A 224 31.50 -22.15 26.09
N PRO A 225 32.40 -21.29 25.58
CA PRO A 225 33.76 -21.19 26.14
C PRO A 225 33.77 -20.68 27.58
N THR A 226 32.85 -19.77 27.94
CA THR A 226 32.76 -19.24 29.32
C THR A 226 32.40 -20.34 30.32
N ILE A 227 31.43 -21.19 29.98
CA ILE A 227 31.02 -22.35 30.80
C ILE A 227 32.16 -23.36 30.89
N ARG A 228 32.89 -23.63 29.79
CA ARG A 228 34.05 -24.51 29.81
C ARG A 228 35.13 -24.03 30.78
N VAL A 229 35.52 -22.75 30.69
CA VAL A 229 36.51 -22.15 31.60
C VAL A 229 36.03 -22.23 33.05
N LEU A 230 34.74 -21.99 33.31
CA LEU A 230 34.19 -22.08 34.66
C LEU A 230 34.24 -23.52 35.20
N HIS A 231 33.91 -24.51 34.37
CA HIS A 231 33.97 -25.92 34.73
C HIS A 231 35.42 -26.38 35.02
N GLU A 232 36.38 -25.94 34.20
CA GLU A 232 37.80 -26.19 34.44
C GLU A 232 38.28 -25.56 35.74
N LYS A 233 37.94 -24.29 36.01
CA LYS A 233 38.26 -23.61 37.27
C LYS A 233 37.68 -24.33 38.48
N HIS A 234 36.40 -24.74 38.40
CA HIS A 234 35.75 -25.49 39.48
C HIS A 234 36.47 -26.82 39.75
N HIS A 235 36.85 -27.55 38.70
CA HIS A 235 37.58 -28.81 38.84
C HIS A 235 38.96 -28.61 39.47
N THR A 236 39.68 -27.56 39.10
CA THR A 236 40.98 -27.20 39.70
C THR A 236 40.84 -26.82 41.17
N LEU A 237 39.87 -25.95 41.51
CA LEU A 237 39.58 -25.57 42.89
C LEU A 237 39.21 -26.77 43.75
N LEU A 238 38.47 -27.75 43.20
CA LEU A 238 38.12 -28.97 43.93
C LEU A 238 39.38 -29.79 44.28
N LYS A 239 40.33 -29.91 43.34
CA LYS A 239 41.62 -30.59 43.58
C LYS A 239 42.46 -29.85 44.62
N GLU A 240 42.59 -28.54 44.50
CA GLU A 240 43.33 -27.71 45.45
C GLU A 240 42.71 -27.77 46.85
N LYS A 241 41.38 -27.70 46.96
CA LYS A 241 40.66 -27.87 48.23
C LYS A 241 40.94 -29.23 48.87
N MET A 242 40.98 -30.30 48.08
CA MET A 242 41.30 -31.63 48.56
C MET A 242 42.74 -31.72 49.09
N LEU A 243 43.71 -31.17 48.35
CA LEU A 243 45.12 -31.11 48.79
C LEU A 243 45.29 -30.31 50.07
N ALA A 244 44.70 -29.10 50.13
CA ALA A 244 44.72 -28.27 51.32
C ALA A 244 44.03 -28.94 52.53
N SER A 245 43.01 -29.77 52.29
CA SER A 245 42.40 -30.56 53.36
C SER A 245 43.33 -31.62 53.92
N LEU A 246 44.03 -32.36 53.05
CA LEU A 246 45.01 -33.36 53.47
C LEU A 246 46.19 -32.73 54.23
N GLU A 247 46.66 -31.55 53.80
CA GLU A 247 47.70 -30.81 54.52
C GLU A 247 47.22 -30.36 55.90
N ARG A 248 45.98 -29.86 56.00
CA ARG A 248 45.37 -29.50 57.28
C ARG A 248 45.26 -30.70 58.21
N ASP A 249 44.76 -31.83 57.71
CA ASP A 249 44.60 -33.06 58.51
C ASP A 249 45.95 -33.58 59.00
N LYS A 250 47.00 -33.49 58.17
CA LYS A 250 48.39 -33.82 58.55
C LYS A 250 48.89 -32.92 59.68
N VAL A 251 48.70 -31.60 59.58
CA VAL A 251 49.11 -30.63 60.61
C VAL A 251 48.32 -30.84 61.91
N VAL A 252 47.01 -31.05 61.82
CA VAL A 252 46.17 -31.34 63.00
C VAL A 252 46.64 -32.63 63.67
N GLY A 253 46.91 -33.70 62.91
CA GLY A 253 47.45 -34.94 63.46
C GLY A 253 48.81 -34.77 64.16
N GLN A 254 49.69 -33.94 63.61
CA GLN A 254 50.95 -33.57 64.27
C GLN A 254 50.73 -32.80 65.57
N ILE A 255 49.82 -31.81 65.57
CA ILE A 255 49.48 -31.03 66.77
C ILE A 255 48.88 -31.94 67.85
N SER A 256 47.92 -32.81 67.51
CA SER A 256 47.34 -33.75 68.46
C SER A 256 48.37 -34.71 69.04
N GLY A 257 49.29 -35.21 68.19
CA GLY A 257 50.41 -36.04 68.66
C GLY A 257 51.32 -35.30 69.64
N LEU A 258 51.67 -34.04 69.35
CA LEU A 258 52.46 -33.20 70.25
C LEU A 258 51.72 -32.86 71.55
N GLN A 259 50.40 -32.61 71.50
CA GLN A 259 49.57 -32.36 72.68
C GLN A 259 49.48 -33.59 73.59
N GLU A 260 49.34 -34.80 73.05
CA GLU A 260 49.37 -36.03 73.84
C GLU A 260 50.74 -36.25 74.51
N ILE A 261 51.85 -35.98 73.79
CA ILE A 261 53.19 -36.03 74.39
C ILE A 261 53.30 -35.01 75.54
N LEU A 262 52.88 -33.77 75.33
CA LEU A 262 52.91 -32.73 76.35
C LEU A 262 52.10 -33.12 77.60
N LYS A 263 50.88 -33.63 77.39
CA LYS A 263 49.99 -34.08 78.46
C LYS A 263 50.59 -35.23 79.28
N ASN A 264 51.22 -36.20 78.62
CA ASN A 264 51.90 -37.31 79.30
C ASN A 264 53.11 -36.83 80.13
N VAL A 265 53.83 -35.82 79.65
CA VAL A 265 54.93 -35.19 80.39
C VAL A 265 54.40 -34.39 81.60
N GLU A 266 53.25 -33.72 81.47
CA GLU A 266 52.61 -32.95 82.54
C GLU A 266 51.97 -33.84 83.63
N ILE A 267 51.42 -35.00 83.27
CA ILE A 267 50.83 -35.98 84.22
C ILE A 267 51.92 -36.81 84.93
N GLY A 268 53.08 -36.97 84.32
CA GLY A 268 54.23 -37.70 84.87
C GLY A 268 55.07 -36.92 85.89
N ARG A 269 54.59 -35.77 86.38
CA ARG A 269 55.28 -34.88 87.31
C ARG A 269 54.47 -34.68 88.58
#